data_AF-K2FD68-F1
#
_entry.id   AF-K2FD68-F1
#
_cell.length_a   1.000
_cell.length_b   1.000
_cell.length_c   1.000
_cell.angle_alpha   90.00
_cell.angle_beta   90.00
_cell.angle_gamma   90.00
#
_symmetry.space_group_name_H-M   'P 1'
#
loop_
_entity.id
_entity.type
_entity.pdbx_description
1 polymer ?
#
loop_
_entity_poly.entity_id
_entity_poly.type
_entity_poly.pdbx_seq_one_letter_code
_entity_poly.pdbx_strand_id
1 'polypeptide(L)'
;MKNKIMISSLIIAGLFLEINCASAQDNAETRLDYKEELILDSDLDGLTDLGEKEIFKTDPLNPDSDSDGFYDGAEILGQTNPLDNLSPMATKIISESTTVLENEAPWAWYVARVTGLISFSLLYIVMFLGLSIRTPILNKIFKPIYTLNIHRWLSLQTLILVFVHSGALLFDKYLQFTWLDILVPFFNKTYSPELAMGILAMYLMIVLILTSYLKKFIKHGIWRVVHFLNIALYTMAVYHALYLGTDLASGMARNIFIGANIFLVVIIAINIFTRIIKFIQRKRQQI
;
A
#
# COMPACT_ATOMS: atom_id res chain seq x y z
N MET A 1 -20.96 -53.52 7.65
CA MET A 1 -19.81 -53.02 8.44
C MET A 1 -19.51 -51.60 7.99
N LYS A 2 -19.88 -50.62 8.83
CA LYS A 2 -19.91 -49.19 8.49
C LYS A 2 -18.54 -48.54 8.74
N ASN A 3 -18.07 -47.78 7.74
CA ASN A 3 -16.86 -46.96 7.78
C ASN A 3 -16.88 -45.97 8.95
N LYS A 4 -15.85 -46.03 9.80
CA LYS A 4 -15.48 -44.93 10.70
C LYS A 4 -14.43 -44.06 10.00
N ILE A 5 -14.87 -42.94 9.43
CA ILE A 5 -14.02 -41.78 9.19
C ILE A 5 -14.55 -40.71 10.13
N MET A 6 -13.83 -40.42 11.20
CA MET A 6 -14.08 -39.25 12.01
C MET A 6 -12.78 -38.79 12.67
N ILE A 7 -12.70 -37.46 12.82
CA ILE A 7 -11.74 -36.66 13.59
C ILE A 7 -10.56 -36.09 12.78
N SER A 8 -10.81 -34.93 12.15
CA SER A 8 -9.94 -33.75 12.31
C SER A 8 -10.69 -32.49 11.86
N SER A 9 -11.75 -32.14 12.59
CA SER A 9 -12.42 -30.84 12.50
C SER A 9 -12.33 -30.19 13.86
N LEU A 10 -11.21 -29.52 14.16
CA LEU A 10 -11.15 -28.65 15.32
C LEU A 10 -10.09 -27.56 15.16
N ILE A 11 -10.53 -26.36 15.53
CA ILE A 11 -9.81 -25.10 15.76
C ILE A 11 -9.65 -24.23 14.49
N ILE A 12 -10.80 -23.67 14.09
CA ILE A 12 -10.90 -22.43 13.33
C ILE A 12 -10.77 -21.28 14.34
N ALA A 13 -9.81 -20.39 14.05
CA ALA A 13 -9.77 -18.96 14.38
C ALA A 13 -10.41 -18.51 15.70
N GLY A 14 -9.60 -18.53 16.76
CA GLY A 14 -9.80 -17.70 17.96
C GLY A 14 -8.45 -17.12 18.35
N LEU A 15 -8.01 -16.07 17.65
CA LEU A 15 -6.83 -15.30 18.07
C LEU A 15 -7.14 -13.80 17.91
N PHE A 16 -7.83 -13.30 18.94
CA PHE A 16 -7.82 -11.94 19.48
C PHE A 16 -7.63 -10.76 18.50
N LEU A 17 -8.76 -10.21 18.07
CA LEU A 17 -8.91 -8.79 17.75
C LEU A 17 -9.34 -8.07 19.03
N GLU A 18 -8.38 -7.60 19.82
CA GLU A 18 -8.63 -6.50 20.76
C GLU A 18 -8.16 -5.21 20.09
N ILE A 19 -9.10 -4.58 19.38
CA ILE A 19 -8.95 -3.21 18.91
C ILE A 19 -9.24 -2.32 20.12
N ASN A 20 -8.20 -1.95 20.88
CA ASN A 20 -8.29 -0.80 21.76
C ASN A 20 -8.33 0.46 20.90
N CYS A 21 -9.54 0.98 20.69
CA CYS A 21 -9.75 2.29 20.09
C CYS A 21 -9.30 3.34 21.11
N ALA A 22 -8.23 4.08 20.80
CA ALA A 22 -7.86 5.25 21.58
C ALA A 22 -8.93 6.31 21.37
N SER A 23 -9.68 6.64 22.43
CA SER A 23 -10.61 7.75 22.44
C SER A 23 -9.83 9.06 22.31
N ALA A 24 -9.97 9.74 21.17
CA ALA A 24 -9.51 11.12 21.02
C ALA A 24 -10.39 12.02 21.90
N GLN A 25 -9.74 12.88 22.68
CA GLN A 25 -10.39 13.84 23.56
C GLN A 25 -10.97 14.98 22.71
N ASP A 26 -12.28 15.15 22.83
CA ASP A 26 -13.10 15.98 21.95
C ASP A 26 -13.10 17.44 22.47
N ASN A 27 -12.49 18.35 21.71
CA ASN A 27 -12.57 19.78 21.99
C ASN A 27 -13.83 20.32 21.32
N ALA A 28 -14.69 20.96 22.13
CA ALA A 28 -15.98 21.49 21.71
C ALA A 28 -15.81 22.73 20.83
N GLU A 29 -15.69 22.53 19.52
CA GLU A 29 -16.00 23.54 18.52
C GLU A 29 -17.20 23.09 17.70
N THR A 30 -18.03 24.06 17.34
CA THR A 30 -19.41 24.00 16.81
C THR A 30 -19.64 22.85 15.83
N ARG A 31 -20.05 21.68 16.32
CA ARG A 31 -20.45 20.56 15.46
C ARG A 31 -21.84 20.79 14.90
N LEU A 32 -21.93 20.87 13.57
CA LEU A 32 -23.20 20.71 12.88
C LEU A 32 -23.67 19.26 13.02
N ASP A 33 -24.92 19.10 13.42
CA ASP A 33 -25.59 17.80 13.48
C ASP A 33 -26.08 17.43 12.07
N TYR A 34 -25.23 16.76 11.31
CA TYR A 34 -25.58 16.15 10.02
C TYR A 34 -26.49 14.95 10.28
N LYS A 35 -27.77 15.20 10.55
CA LYS A 35 -28.78 14.18 10.85
C LYS A 35 -28.90 13.16 9.72
N GLU A 36 -28.28 11.98 9.82
CA GLU A 36 -28.38 10.84 8.87
C GLU A 36 -28.37 11.20 7.37
N GLU A 37 -27.89 12.38 7.00
CA GLU A 37 -27.90 12.94 5.66
C GLU A 37 -26.50 12.81 5.07
N LEU A 38 -26.42 12.53 3.77
CA LEU A 38 -25.13 12.37 3.10
C LEU A 38 -24.36 13.69 3.22
N ILE A 39 -23.14 13.62 3.74
CA ILE A 39 -22.22 14.75 3.74
C ILE A 39 -21.83 14.98 2.28
N LEU A 40 -22.41 16.02 1.69
CA LEU A 40 -22.19 16.43 0.31
C LEU A 40 -21.33 17.69 0.30
N ASP A 41 -20.41 17.72 -0.66
CA ASP A 41 -19.53 18.83 -1.03
C ASP A 41 -19.67 18.91 -2.56
N SER A 42 -20.54 19.81 -3.01
CA SER A 42 -21.06 19.84 -4.37
C SER A 42 -20.09 20.49 -5.38
N ASP A 43 -19.24 21.40 -4.92
CA ASP A 43 -18.23 22.09 -5.74
C ASP A 43 -16.77 21.68 -5.45
N LEU A 44 -16.56 20.79 -4.47
CA LEU A 44 -15.32 20.11 -4.16
C LEU A 44 -14.20 21.04 -3.66
N ASP A 45 -14.58 22.08 -2.95
CA ASP A 45 -13.67 23.10 -2.43
C ASP A 45 -13.16 22.79 -1.00
N GLY A 46 -13.73 21.76 -0.37
CA GLY A 46 -13.36 21.29 0.96
C GLY A 46 -14.33 21.70 2.08
N LEU A 47 -15.41 22.43 1.77
CA LEU A 47 -16.54 22.66 2.66
C LEU A 47 -17.72 21.75 2.28
N THR A 48 -18.55 21.42 3.26
CA THR A 48 -19.77 20.66 2.99
C THR A 48 -20.90 21.64 2.67
N ASP A 49 -21.82 21.31 1.76
CA ASP A 49 -22.93 22.19 1.37
C ASP A 49 -23.73 22.73 2.56
N LEU A 50 -23.89 21.90 3.60
CA LEU A 50 -24.60 22.27 4.83
C LEU A 50 -23.75 23.21 5.69
N GLY A 51 -22.43 22.98 5.76
CA GLY A 51 -21.47 23.86 6.42
C GLY A 51 -21.41 25.24 5.80
N GLU A 52 -21.38 25.29 4.48
CA GLU A 52 -21.43 26.53 3.70
C GLU A 52 -22.72 27.29 3.93
N LYS A 53 -23.88 26.62 3.83
CA LYS A 53 -25.18 27.26 4.07
C LYS A 53 -25.39 27.71 5.50
N GLU A 54 -25.02 26.90 6.49
CA GLU A 54 -25.36 27.14 7.88
C GLU A 54 -24.33 28.01 8.60
N ILE A 55 -23.02 27.80 8.36
CA ILE A 55 -21.93 28.47 9.06
C ILE A 55 -21.36 29.62 8.22
N PHE A 56 -20.84 29.31 7.04
CA PHE A 56 -19.95 30.24 6.31
C PHE A 56 -20.70 31.21 5.40
N LYS A 57 -21.97 30.93 5.10
CA LYS A 57 -22.86 31.69 4.22
C LYS A 57 -22.33 31.84 2.79
N THR A 58 -21.54 30.87 2.33
CA THR A 58 -21.02 30.71 0.98
C THR A 58 -22.01 29.93 0.09
N ASP A 59 -21.78 29.92 -1.22
CA ASP A 59 -22.63 29.24 -2.21
C ASP A 59 -22.11 27.82 -2.50
N PRO A 60 -22.83 26.74 -2.10
CA PRO A 60 -22.34 25.36 -2.24
C PRO A 60 -22.12 24.83 -3.66
N LEU A 61 -22.48 25.61 -4.67
CA LEU A 61 -22.29 25.25 -6.06
C LEU A 61 -21.19 26.08 -6.72
N ASN A 62 -20.53 26.94 -5.97
CA ASN A 62 -19.53 27.86 -6.47
C ASN A 62 -18.33 27.88 -5.52
N PRO A 63 -17.20 27.27 -5.92
CA PRO A 63 -16.08 27.07 -5.00
C PRO A 63 -15.37 28.37 -4.60
N ASP A 64 -15.73 29.53 -5.16
CA ASP A 64 -15.17 30.86 -4.91
C ASP A 64 -16.34 31.88 -4.87
N SER A 65 -16.95 32.05 -3.70
CA SER A 65 -18.22 32.76 -3.52
C SER A 65 -18.13 34.26 -3.78
N ASP A 66 -16.98 34.89 -3.52
CA ASP A 66 -16.76 36.32 -3.74
C ASP A 66 -15.96 36.65 -5.02
N SER A 67 -15.55 35.61 -5.74
CA SER A 67 -14.89 35.67 -7.05
C SER A 67 -13.55 36.41 -7.01
N ASP A 68 -12.81 36.30 -5.92
CA ASP A 68 -11.48 36.89 -5.76
C ASP A 68 -10.33 35.97 -6.25
N GLY A 69 -10.66 34.71 -6.57
CA GLY A 69 -9.75 33.70 -7.08
C GLY A 69 -9.28 32.68 -6.04
N PHE A 70 -9.76 32.74 -4.80
CA PHE A 70 -9.50 31.76 -3.75
C PHE A 70 -10.74 30.90 -3.49
N TYR A 71 -10.52 29.65 -3.08
CA TYR A 71 -11.63 28.77 -2.74
C TYR A 71 -12.13 29.04 -1.32
N ASP A 72 -13.45 28.99 -1.11
CA ASP A 72 -14.07 29.33 0.17
C ASP A 72 -13.50 28.47 1.31
N GLY A 73 -13.31 27.16 1.06
CA GLY A 73 -12.68 26.24 2.00
C GLY A 73 -11.22 26.56 2.31
N ALA A 74 -10.46 27.04 1.33
CA ALA A 74 -9.07 27.46 1.53
C ALA A 74 -8.99 28.73 2.38
N GLU A 75 -9.94 29.63 2.21
CA GLU A 75 -10.04 30.87 2.98
C GLU A 75 -10.44 30.63 4.43
N ILE A 76 -11.43 29.78 4.68
CA ILE A 76 -11.81 29.39 6.04
C ILE A 76 -10.63 28.72 6.77
N LEU A 77 -9.89 27.85 6.10
CA LEU A 77 -8.65 27.27 6.64
C LEU A 77 -7.56 28.33 6.87
N GLY A 78 -7.47 29.31 5.97
CA GLY A 78 -6.57 30.46 6.04
C GLY A 78 -6.97 31.52 7.07
N GLN A 79 -8.13 31.36 7.73
CA GLN A 79 -8.75 32.34 8.62
C GLN A 79 -9.03 33.68 7.92
N THR A 80 -9.31 33.64 6.61
CA THR A 80 -9.80 34.78 5.83
C THR A 80 -11.31 34.67 5.63
N ASN A 81 -11.87 35.51 4.77
CA ASN A 81 -13.31 35.72 4.71
C ASN A 81 -13.78 35.45 3.28
N PRO A 82 -14.49 34.33 3.03
CA PRO A 82 -14.90 33.88 1.69
C PRO A 82 -16.03 34.70 1.06
N LEU A 83 -16.42 35.80 1.69
CA LEU A 83 -17.45 36.71 1.24
C LEU A 83 -16.93 38.14 1.09
N ASP A 84 -15.61 38.33 1.19
CA ASP A 84 -14.95 39.63 1.11
C ASP A 84 -13.74 39.56 0.18
N ASN A 85 -13.96 39.96 -1.07
CA ASN A 85 -12.92 40.01 -2.10
C ASN A 85 -11.78 41.02 -1.84
N LEU A 86 -11.85 41.78 -0.73
CA LEU A 86 -10.79 42.67 -0.25
C LEU A 86 -10.13 42.15 1.03
N SER A 87 -10.55 40.97 1.52
CA SER A 87 -9.94 40.29 2.66
C SER A 87 -8.43 40.17 2.43
N PRO A 88 -7.58 40.47 3.43
CA PRO A 88 -6.15 40.69 3.21
C PRO A 88 -5.39 39.37 3.06
N MET A 89 -5.61 38.67 1.94
CA MET A 89 -4.76 37.57 1.49
C MET A 89 -4.06 37.91 0.17
N ALA A 90 -4.73 38.53 -0.80
CA ALA A 90 -4.14 38.77 -2.13
C ALA A 90 -2.78 39.51 -2.10
N THR A 91 -2.61 40.55 -1.28
CA THR A 91 -1.35 41.33 -1.25
C THR A 91 -0.24 40.68 -0.42
N LYS A 92 -0.59 39.93 0.63
CA LYS A 92 0.39 39.20 1.45
C LYS A 92 0.83 37.91 0.73
N ILE A 93 -0.13 37.20 0.12
CA ILE A 93 0.10 36.03 -0.74
C ILE A 93 0.96 36.39 -1.94
N ILE A 94 0.87 37.54 -2.61
CA ILE A 94 1.79 37.77 -3.76
C ILE A 94 3.27 37.85 -3.31
N SER A 95 3.55 38.33 -2.09
CA SER A 95 4.92 38.35 -1.53
C SER A 95 5.34 37.01 -0.89
N GLU A 96 4.37 36.23 -0.40
CA GLU A 96 4.58 34.95 0.29
C GLU A 96 4.36 33.74 -0.65
N SER A 97 3.71 33.89 -1.81
CA SER A 97 3.37 32.82 -2.78
C SER A 97 4.58 32.35 -3.56
N THR A 98 5.60 33.20 -3.72
CA THR A 98 6.93 32.75 -4.16
C THR A 98 7.57 31.79 -3.14
N THR A 99 7.18 31.86 -1.86
CA THR A 99 7.66 30.94 -0.80
C THR A 99 6.67 29.81 -0.48
N VAL A 100 5.37 29.97 -0.74
CA VAL A 100 4.34 28.94 -0.49
C VAL A 100 4.27 27.91 -1.62
N LEU A 101 4.54 28.30 -2.89
CA LEU A 101 4.74 27.34 -3.98
C LEU A 101 5.98 26.42 -3.76
N GLU A 102 6.84 26.74 -2.80
CA GLU A 102 7.94 25.87 -2.38
C GLU A 102 7.54 24.86 -1.28
N ASN A 103 6.41 25.07 -0.58
CA ASN A 103 5.98 24.30 0.59
C ASN A 103 4.82 23.32 0.35
N GLU A 104 4.25 23.25 -0.87
CA GLU A 104 3.32 22.16 -1.21
C GLU A 104 4.05 20.82 -1.22
N ALA A 105 3.42 19.78 -0.67
CA ALA A 105 3.92 18.41 -0.75
C ALA A 105 4.18 18.09 -2.23
N PRO A 106 5.46 17.92 -2.65
CA PRO A 106 5.78 17.85 -4.07
C PRO A 106 5.01 16.71 -4.73
N TRP A 107 4.54 16.87 -5.96
CA TRP A 107 3.90 15.78 -6.74
C TRP A 107 4.65 14.44 -6.62
N ALA A 108 5.98 14.51 -6.51
CA ALA A 108 6.90 13.40 -6.31
C ALA A 108 6.58 12.58 -5.05
N TRP A 109 6.21 13.25 -3.95
CA TRP A 109 5.80 12.63 -2.69
C TRP A 109 4.52 11.80 -2.89
N TYR A 110 3.48 12.38 -3.50
CA TYR A 110 2.22 11.66 -3.76
C TYR A 110 2.43 10.47 -4.70
N VAL A 111 3.21 10.67 -5.78
CA VAL A 111 3.54 9.60 -6.72
C VAL A 111 4.32 8.49 -6.02
N ALA A 112 5.35 8.81 -5.24
CA ALA A 112 6.12 7.83 -4.49
C ALA A 112 5.21 7.03 -3.53
N ARG A 113 4.31 7.69 -2.80
CA ARG A 113 3.38 7.02 -1.88
C ARG A 113 2.40 6.10 -2.57
N VAL A 114 1.65 6.61 -3.55
CA VAL A 114 0.62 5.85 -4.26
C VAL A 114 1.24 4.65 -4.98
N THR A 115 2.35 4.86 -5.69
CA THR A 115 3.02 3.77 -6.42
C THR A 115 3.68 2.76 -5.48
N GLY A 116 4.16 3.19 -4.31
CA GLY A 116 4.65 2.29 -3.25
C GLY A 116 3.55 1.36 -2.71
N LEU A 117 2.40 1.93 -2.34
CA LEU A 117 1.27 1.15 -1.81
C LEU A 117 0.67 0.21 -2.87
N ILE A 118 0.50 0.69 -4.11
CA ILE A 118 -0.03 -0.14 -5.20
C ILE A 118 0.96 -1.25 -5.57
N SER A 119 2.25 -0.94 -5.71
CA SER A 119 3.25 -1.97 -6.04
C SER A 119 3.33 -3.06 -4.97
N PHE A 120 3.28 -2.72 -3.68
CA PHE A 120 3.21 -3.71 -2.60
C PHE A 120 1.94 -4.55 -2.67
N SER A 121 0.79 -3.93 -2.92
CA SER A 121 -0.49 -4.64 -3.05
C SER A 121 -0.48 -5.62 -4.23
N LEU A 122 0.09 -5.23 -5.37
CA LEU A 122 0.27 -6.13 -6.51
C LEU A 122 1.25 -7.25 -6.18
N LEU A 123 2.36 -6.96 -5.49
CA LEU A 123 3.32 -7.98 -5.04
C LEU A 123 2.66 -9.01 -4.11
N TYR A 124 1.82 -8.57 -3.18
CA TYR A 124 1.02 -9.44 -2.32
C TYR A 124 0.15 -10.39 -3.16
N ILE A 125 -0.57 -9.86 -4.16
CA ILE A 125 -1.40 -10.65 -5.07
C ILE A 125 -0.54 -11.64 -5.86
N VAL A 126 0.61 -11.22 -6.38
CA VAL A 126 1.56 -12.08 -7.11
C VAL A 126 1.99 -13.27 -6.25
N MET A 127 2.32 -13.03 -4.98
CA MET A 127 2.68 -14.08 -4.01
C MET A 127 1.51 -15.02 -3.72
N PHE A 128 0.32 -14.47 -3.49
CA PHE A 128 -0.90 -15.25 -3.28
C PHE A 128 -1.20 -16.16 -4.48
N LEU A 129 -1.15 -15.64 -5.71
CA LEU A 129 -1.37 -16.40 -6.94
C LEU A 129 -0.30 -17.50 -7.14
N GLY A 130 0.97 -17.21 -6.81
CA GLY A 130 2.04 -18.21 -6.86
C GLY A 130 1.80 -19.38 -5.90
N LEU A 131 1.31 -19.08 -4.69
CA LEU A 131 0.96 -20.07 -3.69
C LEU A 131 -0.32 -20.84 -4.03
N SER A 132 -1.33 -20.16 -4.56
CA SER A 132 -2.65 -20.75 -4.84
C SER A 132 -2.56 -21.90 -5.84
N ILE A 133 -1.73 -21.79 -6.88
CA ILE A 133 -1.48 -22.86 -7.87
C ILE A 133 -0.82 -24.09 -7.21
N ARG A 134 -0.03 -23.88 -6.16
CA ARG A 134 0.73 -24.93 -5.47
C ARG A 134 -0.04 -25.60 -4.34
N THR A 135 -1.06 -24.95 -3.80
CA THR A 135 -1.86 -25.44 -2.67
C THR A 135 -3.05 -26.28 -3.19
N PRO A 136 -3.18 -27.56 -2.82
CA PRO A 136 -4.20 -28.47 -3.38
C PRO A 136 -5.66 -28.06 -3.15
N ILE A 137 -5.92 -27.22 -2.16
CA ILE A 137 -7.26 -26.72 -1.86
C ILE A 137 -7.57 -25.51 -2.76
N LEU A 138 -6.59 -24.60 -2.90
CA LEU A 138 -6.76 -23.36 -3.65
C LEU A 138 -6.69 -23.57 -5.17
N ASN A 139 -5.91 -24.53 -5.65
CA ASN A 139 -5.78 -24.78 -7.09
C ASN A 139 -7.06 -25.34 -7.76
N LYS A 140 -8.07 -25.73 -6.96
CA LYS A 140 -9.42 -26.08 -7.43
C LYS A 140 -10.25 -24.83 -7.74
N ILE A 141 -10.03 -23.77 -6.99
CA ILE A 141 -10.71 -22.48 -7.15
C ILE A 141 -9.96 -21.66 -8.22
N PHE A 142 -8.65 -21.55 -8.06
CA PHE A 142 -7.75 -20.82 -8.94
C PHE A 142 -7.11 -21.77 -9.96
N LYS A 143 -7.76 -21.91 -11.12
CA LYS A 143 -7.30 -22.80 -12.20
C LYS A 143 -5.88 -22.38 -12.67
N PRO A 144 -4.89 -23.30 -12.65
CA PRO A 144 -3.48 -22.97 -12.87
C PRO A 144 -3.16 -22.18 -14.14
N ILE A 145 -3.86 -22.44 -15.25
CA ILE A 145 -3.59 -21.84 -16.55
C ILE A 145 -3.80 -20.31 -16.51
N TYR A 146 -4.97 -19.87 -16.03
CA TYR A 146 -5.31 -18.45 -15.95
C TYR A 146 -4.50 -17.76 -14.84
N THR A 147 -4.37 -18.39 -13.69
CA THR A 147 -3.62 -17.86 -12.55
C THR A 147 -2.15 -17.62 -12.90
N LEU A 148 -1.53 -18.49 -13.70
CA LEU A 148 -0.14 -18.31 -14.14
C LEU A 148 0.02 -17.17 -15.16
N ASN A 149 -0.97 -16.93 -16.01
CA ASN A 149 -0.97 -15.77 -16.92
C ASN A 149 -1.04 -14.47 -16.11
N ILE A 150 -1.98 -14.38 -15.17
CA ILE A 150 -2.16 -13.20 -14.32
C ILE A 150 -0.93 -12.97 -13.43
N HIS A 151 -0.38 -14.01 -12.81
CA HIS A 151 0.85 -13.93 -12.02
C HIS A 151 2.01 -13.31 -12.82
N ARG A 152 2.20 -13.73 -14.08
CA ARG A 152 3.25 -13.18 -14.96
C ARG A 152 3.01 -11.72 -15.33
N TRP A 153 1.78 -11.38 -15.69
CA TRP A 153 1.42 -10.01 -16.06
C TRP A 153 1.55 -9.06 -14.87
N LEU A 154 0.99 -9.43 -13.72
CA LEU A 154 1.09 -8.63 -12.48
C LEU A 154 2.54 -8.49 -12.00
N SER A 155 3.37 -9.53 -12.12
CA SER A 155 4.79 -9.43 -11.73
C SER A 155 5.52 -8.33 -12.50
N LEU A 156 5.22 -8.16 -13.80
CA LEU A 156 5.80 -7.07 -14.59
C LEU A 156 5.23 -5.70 -14.19
N GLN A 157 3.92 -5.60 -13.94
CA GLN A 157 3.31 -4.34 -13.50
C GLN A 157 3.88 -3.89 -12.14
N THR A 158 4.07 -4.82 -11.21
CA THR A 158 4.74 -4.56 -9.93
C THR A 158 6.15 -3.99 -10.17
N LEU A 159 6.95 -4.59 -11.05
CA LEU A 159 8.30 -4.10 -11.33
C LEU A 159 8.28 -2.68 -11.92
N ILE A 160 7.38 -2.40 -12.87
CA ILE A 160 7.23 -1.06 -13.45
C ILE A 160 6.90 -0.03 -12.36
N LEU A 161 5.94 -0.34 -11.48
CA LEU A 161 5.57 0.56 -10.40
C LEU A 161 6.69 0.73 -9.36
N VAL A 162 7.50 -0.29 -9.11
CA VAL A 162 8.69 -0.16 -8.25
C VAL A 162 9.71 0.81 -8.88
N PHE A 163 9.89 0.79 -10.19
CA PHE A 163 10.73 1.79 -10.88
C PHE A 163 10.15 3.20 -10.79
N VAL A 164 8.83 3.36 -10.97
CA VAL A 164 8.17 4.67 -10.82
C VAL A 164 8.30 5.16 -9.37
N HIS A 165 8.03 4.29 -8.38
CA HIS A 165 8.20 4.57 -6.96
C HIS A 165 9.62 5.05 -6.63
N SER A 166 10.62 4.29 -7.06
CA SER A 166 12.04 4.62 -6.80
C SER A 166 12.49 5.88 -7.55
N GLY A 167 12.02 6.06 -8.79
CA GLY A 167 12.33 7.23 -9.61
C GLY A 167 11.70 8.52 -9.09
N ALA A 168 10.50 8.45 -8.51
CA ALA A 168 9.84 9.60 -7.91
C ALA A 168 10.65 10.19 -6.74
N LEU A 169 11.38 9.37 -6.00
CA LEU A 169 12.24 9.82 -4.89
C LEU A 169 13.33 10.80 -5.34
N LEU A 170 13.79 10.75 -6.59
CA LEU A 170 14.79 11.68 -7.13
C LEU A 170 14.27 13.12 -7.25
N PHE A 171 12.95 13.29 -7.24
CA PHE A 171 12.29 14.58 -7.33
C PHE A 171 11.78 15.07 -5.97
N ASP A 172 12.14 14.38 -4.88
CA ASP A 172 11.81 14.80 -3.53
C ASP A 172 12.67 16.00 -3.12
N LYS A 173 12.03 17.14 -2.87
CA LYS A 173 12.70 18.39 -2.50
C LYS A 173 13.29 18.39 -1.08
N TYR A 174 12.78 17.52 -0.19
CA TYR A 174 13.15 17.51 1.23
C TYR A 174 14.33 16.59 1.51
N LEU A 175 14.29 15.36 0.97
CA LEU A 175 15.32 14.35 1.19
C LEU A 175 16.45 14.41 0.16
N GLN A 176 16.22 15.04 -1.00
CA GLN A 176 17.20 15.29 -2.06
C GLN A 176 18.00 14.04 -2.47
N PHE A 177 17.29 12.94 -2.76
CA PHE A 177 17.93 11.68 -3.14
C PHE A 177 18.71 11.80 -4.46
N THR A 178 19.92 11.26 -4.49
CA THR A 178 20.69 11.07 -5.71
C THR A 178 20.45 9.69 -6.32
N TRP A 179 20.88 9.51 -7.58
CA TRP A 179 20.87 8.20 -8.24
C TRP A 179 21.61 7.11 -7.45
N LEU A 180 22.68 7.47 -6.74
CA LEU A 180 23.44 6.51 -5.94
C LEU A 180 22.66 6.08 -4.70
N ASP A 181 21.89 6.98 -4.10
CA ASP A 181 21.09 6.68 -2.91
C ASP A 181 19.97 5.67 -3.18
N ILE A 182 19.38 5.70 -4.37
CA ILE A 182 18.28 4.80 -4.76
C ILE A 182 18.73 3.52 -5.47
N LEU A 183 19.97 3.46 -5.98
CA LEU A 183 20.50 2.28 -6.68
C LEU A 183 21.52 1.51 -5.85
N VAL A 184 22.28 2.14 -4.96
CA VAL A 184 23.34 1.45 -4.22
C VAL A 184 22.89 1.23 -2.77
N PRO A 185 22.61 -0.02 -2.36
CA PRO A 185 22.18 -0.29 -1.00
C PRO A 185 23.29 0.11 -0.02
N PHE A 186 22.91 0.74 1.09
CA PHE A 186 23.81 1.21 2.15
C PHE A 186 24.86 2.26 1.71
N PHE A 187 24.66 2.95 0.59
CA PHE A 187 25.58 3.98 0.11
C PHE A 187 25.69 5.15 1.09
N ASN A 188 24.56 5.78 1.38
CA ASN A 188 24.51 6.90 2.31
C ASN A 188 24.05 6.42 3.69
N LYS A 189 24.94 6.55 4.67
CA LYS A 189 24.73 6.08 6.05
C LYS A 189 23.79 7.00 6.86
N THR A 190 23.46 8.17 6.33
CA THR A 190 22.51 9.10 6.97
C THR A 190 21.08 8.63 6.79
N TYR A 191 20.77 7.94 5.69
CA TYR A 191 19.47 7.33 5.50
C TYR A 191 19.36 6.02 6.28
N SER A 192 18.13 5.68 6.61
CA SER A 192 17.84 4.50 7.40
C SER A 192 18.17 3.21 6.62
N PRO A 193 18.69 2.15 7.29
CA PRO A 193 19.08 0.90 6.63
C PRO A 193 17.89 0.18 5.94
N GLU A 194 16.66 0.51 6.31
CA GLU A 194 15.41 0.02 5.70
C GLU A 194 15.28 0.41 4.23
N LEU A 195 15.87 1.54 3.82
CA LEU A 195 15.95 1.94 2.40
C LEU A 195 16.72 0.90 1.59
N ALA A 196 17.85 0.41 2.13
CA ALA A 196 18.69 -0.58 1.46
C ALA A 196 17.94 -1.92 1.24
N MET A 197 17.04 -2.29 2.15
CA MET A 197 16.20 -3.47 2.00
C MET A 197 15.23 -3.36 0.82
N GLY A 198 14.70 -2.15 0.56
CA GLY A 198 13.89 -1.87 -0.64
C GLY A 198 14.70 -2.04 -1.93
N ILE A 199 15.94 -1.52 -1.97
CA ILE A 199 16.86 -1.66 -3.12
C ILE A 199 17.21 -3.13 -3.38
N LEU A 200 17.54 -3.88 -2.32
CA LEU A 200 17.82 -5.32 -2.44
C LEU A 200 16.59 -6.10 -2.91
N ALA A 201 15.39 -5.76 -2.44
CA ALA A 201 14.14 -6.37 -2.90
C ALA A 201 13.89 -6.09 -4.39
N MET A 202 14.11 -4.85 -4.85
CA MET A 202 14.03 -4.48 -6.28
C MET A 202 15.01 -5.32 -7.12
N TYR A 203 16.26 -5.47 -6.69
CA TYR A 203 17.24 -6.29 -7.39
C TYR A 203 16.85 -7.76 -7.47
N LEU A 204 16.38 -8.34 -6.36
CA LEU A 204 15.84 -9.70 -6.39
C LEU A 204 14.64 -9.79 -7.33
N MET A 205 13.77 -8.78 -7.39
CA MET A 205 12.60 -8.77 -8.28
C MET A 205 13.02 -8.84 -9.74
N ILE A 206 13.98 -8.01 -10.14
CA ILE A 206 14.57 -7.99 -11.47
C ILE A 206 15.14 -9.37 -11.81
N VAL A 207 15.97 -9.94 -10.93
CA VAL A 207 16.58 -11.26 -11.13
C VAL A 207 15.51 -12.35 -11.28
N LEU A 208 14.49 -12.37 -10.43
CA LEU A 208 13.42 -13.36 -10.46
C LEU A 208 12.59 -13.28 -11.73
N ILE A 209 12.29 -12.07 -12.21
CA ILE A 209 11.54 -11.84 -13.44
C ILE A 209 12.39 -12.23 -14.65
N LEU A 210 13.62 -11.72 -14.77
CA LEU A 210 14.51 -12.04 -15.89
C LEU A 210 14.76 -13.54 -15.98
N THR A 211 15.12 -14.20 -14.88
CA THR A 211 15.36 -15.65 -14.88
C THR A 211 14.10 -16.46 -15.19
N SER A 212 12.91 -15.94 -14.89
CA SER A 212 11.64 -16.59 -15.25
C SER A 212 11.30 -16.45 -16.72
N TYR A 213 11.58 -15.32 -17.36
CA TYR A 213 11.45 -15.14 -18.82
C TYR A 213 12.53 -15.91 -19.60
N LEU A 214 13.75 -15.97 -19.06
CA LEU A 214 14.88 -16.71 -19.62
C LEU A 214 14.90 -18.18 -19.22
N LYS A 215 13.87 -18.69 -18.55
CA LYS A 215 13.79 -20.07 -18.06
C LYS A 215 14.10 -21.13 -19.11
N LYS A 216 13.79 -20.87 -20.40
CA LYS A 216 14.12 -21.80 -21.51
C LYS A 216 15.62 -22.02 -21.72
N PHE A 217 16.46 -21.09 -21.26
CA PHE A 217 17.92 -21.15 -21.36
C PHE A 217 18.61 -21.58 -20.07
N ILE A 218 17.87 -21.80 -18.98
CA ILE A 218 18.41 -22.08 -17.65
C ILE A 218 18.02 -23.50 -17.23
N LYS A 219 18.95 -24.25 -16.64
CA LYS A 219 18.64 -25.57 -16.06
C LYS A 219 17.48 -25.44 -15.07
N HIS A 220 16.49 -26.32 -15.17
CA HIS A 220 15.26 -26.21 -14.40
C HIS A 220 15.48 -26.18 -12.87
N GLY A 221 16.49 -26.91 -12.36
CA GLY A 221 16.87 -26.89 -10.95
C GLY A 221 17.38 -25.52 -10.48
N ILE A 222 18.26 -24.89 -11.27
CA ILE A 222 18.80 -23.55 -10.98
C ILE A 222 17.66 -22.53 -10.98
N TRP A 223 16.83 -22.53 -12.03
CA TRP A 223 15.67 -21.65 -12.09
C TRP A 223 14.76 -21.82 -10.87
N ARG A 224 14.55 -23.06 -10.41
CA ARG A 224 13.70 -23.33 -9.24
C ARG A 224 14.30 -22.76 -7.95
N VAL A 225 15.61 -22.90 -7.75
CA VAL A 225 16.31 -22.35 -6.58
C VAL A 225 16.27 -20.83 -6.61
N VAL A 226 16.63 -20.22 -7.75
CA VAL A 226 16.58 -18.77 -7.92
C VAL A 226 15.16 -18.28 -7.68
N HIS A 227 14.16 -18.90 -8.32
CA HIS A 227 12.77 -18.49 -8.15
C HIS A 227 12.30 -18.61 -6.69
N PHE A 228 12.84 -19.54 -5.90
CA PHE A 228 12.51 -19.68 -4.47
C PHE A 228 12.96 -18.49 -3.61
N LEU A 229 13.90 -17.67 -4.09
CA LEU A 229 14.28 -16.40 -3.45
C LEU A 229 13.14 -15.37 -3.42
N ASN A 230 12.00 -15.64 -4.06
CA ASN A 230 10.78 -14.84 -3.90
C ASN A 230 10.38 -14.62 -2.43
N ILE A 231 10.65 -15.60 -1.54
CA ILE A 231 10.36 -15.45 -0.11
C ILE A 231 11.25 -14.36 0.49
N ALA A 232 12.55 -14.36 0.17
CA ALA A 232 13.48 -13.35 0.65
C ALA A 232 13.11 -11.96 0.13
N LEU A 233 12.80 -11.84 -1.17
CA LEU A 233 12.28 -10.60 -1.76
C LEU A 233 11.06 -10.10 -0.99
N TYR A 234 10.08 -10.98 -0.76
CA TYR A 234 8.83 -10.58 -0.12
C TYR A 234 9.05 -10.13 1.33
N THR A 235 9.88 -10.84 2.08
CA THR A 235 10.26 -10.46 3.45
C THR A 235 10.98 -9.11 3.47
N MET A 236 11.90 -8.85 2.54
CA MET A 236 12.57 -7.55 2.43
C MET A 236 11.58 -6.43 2.12
N ALA A 237 10.63 -6.66 1.21
CA ALA A 237 9.59 -5.68 0.88
C ALA A 237 8.63 -5.40 2.05
N VAL A 238 8.24 -6.44 2.81
CA VAL A 238 7.42 -6.28 4.03
C VAL A 238 8.18 -5.47 5.09
N TYR A 239 9.45 -5.78 5.30
CA TYR A 239 10.30 -5.04 6.23
C TYR A 239 10.44 -3.57 5.79
N HIS A 240 10.76 -3.32 4.53
CA HIS A 240 10.83 -1.98 3.96
C HIS A 240 9.51 -1.19 4.16
N ALA A 241 8.36 -1.79 3.86
CA ALA A 241 7.06 -1.15 4.04
C ALA A 241 6.73 -0.83 5.50
N LEU A 242 6.97 -1.76 6.43
CA LEU A 242 6.61 -1.60 7.84
C LEU A 242 7.43 -0.54 8.57
N TYR A 243 8.73 -0.43 8.26
CA TYR A 243 9.64 0.42 9.02
C TYR A 243 9.92 1.77 8.36
N LEU A 244 9.76 1.89 7.03
CA LEU A 244 9.94 3.16 6.32
C LEU A 244 8.59 3.83 6.00
N GLY A 245 7.51 3.06 5.83
CA GLY A 245 6.19 3.59 5.47
C GLY A 245 5.48 4.19 6.68
N THR A 246 5.36 5.53 6.74
CA THR A 246 4.61 6.20 7.82
C THR A 246 3.13 5.81 7.83
N ASP A 247 2.58 5.41 6.68
CA ASP A 247 1.19 4.95 6.55
C ASP A 247 0.92 3.65 7.35
N LEU A 248 1.98 2.91 7.70
CA LEU A 248 1.91 1.70 8.51
C LEU A 248 2.43 1.90 9.94
N ALA A 249 2.74 3.13 10.35
CA ALA A 249 3.28 3.41 11.69
C ALA A 249 2.29 3.04 12.81
N SER A 250 1.02 3.39 12.67
CA SER A 250 -0.05 3.02 13.61
C SER A 250 -1.43 3.13 12.98
N GLY A 251 -2.39 2.34 13.47
CA GLY A 251 -3.80 2.43 13.08
C GLY A 251 -4.31 1.21 12.32
N MET A 252 -5.51 1.37 11.75
CA MET A 252 -6.24 0.28 11.09
C MET A 252 -5.46 -0.31 9.89
N ALA A 253 -4.80 0.54 9.10
CA ALA A 253 -4.00 0.11 7.95
C ALA A 253 -2.89 -0.89 8.35
N ARG A 254 -2.20 -0.64 9.46
CA ARG A 254 -1.16 -1.54 9.99
C ARG A 254 -1.73 -2.90 10.38
N ASN A 255 -2.90 -2.92 11.03
CA ASN A 255 -3.54 -4.17 11.44
C ASN A 255 -4.02 -5.00 10.24
N ILE A 256 -4.62 -4.35 9.23
CA ILE A 256 -4.98 -5.00 7.96
C ILE A 256 -3.73 -5.57 7.28
N PHE A 257 -2.67 -4.79 7.21
CA PHE A 257 -1.39 -5.20 6.63
C PHE A 257 -0.82 -6.44 7.34
N ILE A 258 -0.73 -6.43 8.68
CA ILE A 258 -0.23 -7.56 9.46
C ILE A 258 -1.13 -8.79 9.27
N GLY A 259 -2.45 -8.62 9.34
CA GLY A 259 -3.41 -9.71 9.14
C GLY A 259 -3.29 -10.37 7.76
N ALA A 260 -3.15 -9.57 6.70
CA ALA A 260 -2.94 -10.06 5.34
C ALA A 260 -1.64 -10.87 5.22
N ASN A 261 -0.54 -10.39 5.82
CA ASN A 261 0.74 -11.10 5.80
C ASN A 261 0.69 -12.41 6.60
N ILE A 262 0.04 -12.42 7.77
CA ILE A 262 -0.20 -13.65 8.55
C ILE A 262 -0.98 -14.67 7.72
N PHE A 263 -2.00 -14.22 6.97
CA PHE A 263 -2.77 -15.10 6.09
C PHE A 263 -1.90 -15.78 5.02
N LEU A 264 -0.95 -15.07 4.39
CA LEU A 264 0.01 -15.69 3.46
C LEU A 264 0.91 -16.72 4.16
N VAL A 265 1.41 -16.43 5.36
CA VAL A 265 2.22 -17.37 6.15
C VAL A 265 1.45 -18.65 6.45
N VAL A 266 0.17 -18.54 6.81
CA VAL A 266 -0.72 -19.69 7.03
C VAL A 266 -0.86 -20.53 5.76
N ILE A 267 -1.06 -19.90 4.59
CA ILE A 267 -1.12 -20.63 3.31
C ILE A 267 0.19 -21.35 3.01
N ILE A 268 1.34 -20.72 3.28
CA ILE A 268 2.66 -21.33 3.13
C ILE A 268 2.78 -22.56 4.04
N ALA A 269 2.39 -22.44 5.32
CA ALA A 269 2.42 -23.55 6.27
C ALA A 269 1.54 -24.73 5.81
N ILE A 270 0.32 -24.46 5.34
CA ILE A 270 -0.59 -25.48 4.76
C ILE A 270 0.05 -26.16 3.55
N ASN A 271 0.68 -25.40 2.65
CA ASN A 271 1.36 -25.94 1.47
C ASN A 271 2.54 -26.85 1.85
N ILE A 272 3.34 -26.46 2.84
CA ILE A 272 4.44 -27.28 3.36
C ILE A 272 3.90 -28.56 4.00
N PHE A 273 2.91 -28.45 4.89
CA PHE A 273 2.31 -29.57 5.60
C PHE A 273 1.71 -30.61 4.63
N THR A 274 0.95 -30.16 3.64
CA THR A 274 0.35 -31.06 2.63
C THR A 274 1.40 -31.80 1.78
N ARG A 275 2.58 -31.20 1.55
CA ARG A 275 3.69 -31.87 0.86
C ARG A 275 4.38 -32.92 1.74
N ILE A 276 4.60 -32.61 3.01
CA ILE A 276 5.20 -33.55 3.97
C ILE A 276 4.33 -34.80 4.10
N ILE A 277 3.01 -34.64 4.25
CA ILE A 277 2.08 -35.78 4.34
C ILE A 277 2.17 -36.66 3.08
N LYS A 278 2.12 -36.05 1.88
CA LYS A 278 2.22 -36.80 0.62
C LYS A 278 3.56 -37.53 0.49
N PHE A 279 4.64 -36.95 0.97
CA PHE A 279 5.96 -37.60 0.99
C PHE A 279 5.97 -38.83 1.90
N ILE A 280 5.45 -38.71 3.12
CA ILE A 280 5.36 -39.82 4.09
C ILE A 280 4.48 -40.95 3.53
N GLN A 281 3.33 -40.62 2.94
CA GLN A 281 2.42 -41.60 2.34
C GLN A 281 3.08 -42.38 1.20
N ARG A 282 3.82 -41.72 0.31
CA ARG A 282 4.54 -42.38 -0.79
C ARG A 282 5.62 -43.33 -0.27
N LYS A 283 6.37 -42.93 0.77
CA LYS A 283 7.40 -43.78 1.37
C LYS A 283 6.80 -45.04 2.03
N ARG A 284 5.63 -44.91 2.66
CA ARG A 284 4.90 -46.06 3.25
C ARG A 284 4.35 -47.05 2.22
N GLN A 285 4.10 -46.61 0.99
CA GLN A 285 3.62 -47.49 -0.10
C GLN A 285 4.75 -48.25 -0.81
N GLN A 286 6.01 -47.94 -0.50
CA GLN A 286 7.20 -48.56 -1.09
C GLN A 286 7.87 -49.59 -0.15
N ILE A 287 7.30 -49.80 1.05
CA ILE A 287 7.69 -50.81 2.04
C ILE A 287 6.57 -51.86 2.05
#